data_AF-A0A2I8A2M7-F1
#
_entry.id   AF-A0A2I8A2M7-F1
#
_cell.length_a   1.000
_cell.length_b   1.000
_cell.length_c   1.000
_cell.angle_alpha   90.00
_cell.angle_beta   90.00
_cell.angle_gamma   90.00
#
_symmetry.space_group_name_H-M   'P 1'
#
loop_
_entity.id
_entity.type
_entity.pdbx_description
1 polymer ?
#
loop_
_entity_poly.entity_id
_entity_poly.type
_entity_poly.pdbx_seq_one_letter_code
_entity_poly.pdbx_strand_id
1 'polypeptide(L)'
;MLIFFIHGVAESKVKFAKPLQSLIKQDLSQRGHNLPHFHSGFYADILNTKDRIWNFIHQDLANTKQENPHVDTQDIFRGQEIRQEFISDFVGDAFTYLNIERGAKIREAITLHLNELIQDYPDENELHIVAHSMGTVILWDMLFSDKFSSGDSAFIFRKLINGRVNLKSITTMGSPILLFNMILDIKKHQIHDFMSDFNQQNLRWTNIIHASDLIAYPLEASLKINNVPNLLIKDKFISTSANDLETTVRAVAAFPAVEAASKMNTNINQVFYMASLASGAADAHINYWHCPQTAKIIVDNILGSEEKIIDVVIERLKKVPGMTIVLLENEDSAQAVDSKSANYWDMYFGNIDKLRESFEFCDGSGKLRMRDNLAQIPHVSVYNSEGNCQFKGYVGLIHANGLRTEVEDIKQKYY
;
A
#
# COMPACT_ATOMS: atom_id res chain seq x y z
N MET A 1 12.28 7.79 17.23
CA MET A 1 11.25 8.36 16.34
C MET A 1 9.85 8.04 16.87
N LEU A 2 8.85 8.85 16.51
CA LEU A 2 7.43 8.69 16.86
C LEU A 2 6.63 8.13 15.69
N ILE A 3 5.79 7.12 15.93
CA ILE A 3 4.86 6.58 14.93
C ILE A 3 3.43 6.66 15.48
N PHE A 4 2.60 7.46 14.81
CA PHE A 4 1.22 7.72 15.21
C PHE A 4 0.24 7.03 14.26
N PHE A 5 -0.56 6.10 14.78
CA PHE A 5 -1.57 5.39 14.01
C PHE A 5 -2.91 6.12 14.08
N ILE A 6 -3.61 6.23 12.95
CA ILE A 6 -4.99 6.73 12.89
C ILE A 6 -5.84 5.68 12.19
N HIS A 7 -6.94 5.28 12.81
CA HIS A 7 -7.90 4.36 12.21
C HIS A 7 -9.27 5.02 12.05
N GLY A 8 -10.19 4.33 11.37
CA GLY A 8 -11.59 4.71 11.27
C GLY A 8 -12.31 4.77 12.62
N VAL A 9 -13.52 5.32 12.59
CA VAL A 9 -14.33 5.71 13.75
C VAL A 9 -14.96 4.49 14.46
N ALA A 10 -15.03 3.34 13.79
CA ALA A 10 -15.66 2.12 14.28
C ALA A 10 -14.88 1.38 15.37
N GLU A 11 -13.56 1.53 15.42
CA GLU A 11 -12.72 0.63 16.23
C GLU A 11 -12.53 1.18 17.65
N SER A 12 -13.23 0.57 18.60
CA SER A 12 -13.15 0.90 20.03
C SER A 12 -11.93 0.31 20.74
N LYS A 13 -11.12 -0.52 20.06
CA LYS A 13 -9.98 -1.20 20.69
C LYS A 13 -8.67 -0.49 20.39
N VAL A 14 -8.01 -0.01 21.45
CA VAL A 14 -6.61 0.48 21.48
C VAL A 14 -5.60 -0.47 20.80
N LYS A 15 -5.97 -1.73 20.57
CA LYS A 15 -5.08 -2.81 20.14
C LYS A 15 -5.06 -3.11 18.63
N PHE A 16 -5.85 -2.42 17.80
CA PHE A 16 -5.93 -2.73 16.35
C PHE A 16 -4.56 -2.70 15.65
N ALA A 17 -3.70 -1.75 16.01
CA ALA A 17 -2.40 -1.58 15.39
C ALA A 17 -1.32 -2.55 15.90
N LYS A 18 -1.58 -3.31 16.97
CA LYS A 18 -0.54 -4.14 17.63
C LYS A 18 0.13 -5.17 16.70
N PRO A 19 -0.60 -5.87 15.82
CA PRO A 19 0.04 -6.81 14.90
C PRO A 19 1.05 -6.10 13.99
N LEU A 20 0.64 -4.98 13.37
CA LEU A 20 1.49 -4.20 12.48
C LEU A 20 2.66 -3.54 13.21
N GLN A 21 2.43 -3.01 14.42
CA GLN A 21 3.48 -2.48 15.28
C GLN A 21 4.57 -3.53 15.56
N SER A 22 4.19 -4.78 15.78
CA SER A 22 5.12 -5.87 16.03
C SER A 22 5.98 -6.16 14.80
N LEU A 23 5.37 -6.18 13.61
CA LEU A 23 6.07 -6.38 12.34
C LEU A 23 7.03 -5.21 12.02
N ILE A 24 6.60 -3.96 12.26
CA ILE A 24 7.45 -2.77 12.07
C ILE A 24 8.66 -2.81 13.01
N LYS A 25 8.46 -3.15 14.30
CA LYS A 25 9.58 -3.31 15.26
C LYS A 25 10.55 -4.38 14.80
N GLN A 26 10.04 -5.50 14.30
CA GLN A 26 10.87 -6.60 13.83
C GLN A 26 11.73 -6.16 12.64
N ASP A 27 11.15 -5.51 11.63
CA ASP A 27 11.89 -5.07 10.44
C ASP A 27 12.92 -3.96 10.78
N LEU A 28 12.54 -2.97 11.61
CA LEU A 28 13.50 -1.95 12.08
C LEU A 28 14.67 -2.57 12.86
N SER A 29 14.39 -3.51 13.75
CA SER A 29 15.42 -4.22 14.52
C SER A 29 16.35 -5.04 13.64
N GLN A 30 15.80 -5.75 12.65
CA GLN A 30 16.58 -6.50 11.66
C GLN A 30 17.52 -5.61 10.83
N ARG A 31 17.12 -4.35 10.61
CA ARG A 31 17.91 -3.34 9.90
C ARG A 31 18.83 -2.51 10.82
N GLY A 32 18.88 -2.82 12.11
CA GLY A 32 19.76 -2.15 13.08
C GLY A 32 19.32 -0.74 13.49
N HIS A 33 18.03 -0.41 13.34
CA HIS A 33 17.47 0.88 13.75
C HIS A 33 16.86 0.82 15.16
N ASN A 34 16.80 2.00 15.81
CA ASN A 34 16.14 2.15 17.10
C ASN A 34 14.65 1.85 17.02
N LEU A 35 14.11 1.27 18.10
CA LEU A 35 12.69 0.97 18.18
C LEU A 35 11.87 2.27 18.33
N PRO A 36 10.77 2.42 17.57
CA PRO A 36 9.95 3.62 17.61
C PRO A 36 8.98 3.61 18.80
N HIS A 37 8.51 4.80 19.17
CA HIS A 37 7.43 4.98 20.14
C HIS A 37 6.10 5.06 19.40
N PHE A 38 5.14 4.22 19.82
CA PHE A 38 3.86 4.07 19.16
C PHE A 38 2.73 4.67 19.98
N HIS A 39 1.80 5.34 19.30
CA HIS A 39 0.49 5.67 19.85
C HIS A 39 -0.58 5.55 18.76
N SER A 40 -1.84 5.39 19.16
CA SER A 40 -2.98 5.37 18.25
C SER A 40 -3.97 6.49 18.57
N GLY A 41 -4.38 7.26 17.58
CA GLY A 41 -5.57 8.10 17.59
C GLY A 41 -6.81 7.24 17.37
N PHE A 42 -7.73 7.22 18.32
CA PHE A 42 -8.99 6.48 18.22
C PHE A 42 -10.11 7.25 18.93
N TYR A 43 -11.35 6.95 18.58
CA TYR A 43 -12.53 7.55 19.21
C TYR A 43 -13.54 6.45 19.52
N ALA A 44 -13.59 5.99 20.78
CA ALA A 44 -14.37 4.79 21.15
C ALA A 44 -15.87 5.04 21.45
N ASP A 45 -16.29 6.28 21.69
CA ASP A 45 -17.55 6.56 22.44
C ASP A 45 -18.70 7.23 21.66
N ILE A 46 -18.63 7.42 20.33
CA ILE A 46 -19.66 8.19 19.59
C ILE A 46 -20.72 7.29 18.92
N LEU A 47 -20.49 5.98 18.78
CA LEU A 47 -21.35 5.09 17.97
C LEU A 47 -21.68 3.74 18.63
N ASN A 48 -22.01 3.71 19.92
CA ASN A 48 -22.50 2.48 20.54
C ASN A 48 -23.96 2.11 20.15
N THR A 49 -24.38 2.43 18.93
CA THR A 49 -25.74 2.17 18.40
C THR A 49 -25.75 1.33 17.11
N LYS A 50 -24.60 0.89 16.59
CA LYS A 50 -24.51 0.05 15.38
C LYS A 50 -25.32 -1.23 15.53
N ASP A 51 -25.24 -1.87 16.70
CA ASP A 51 -26.01 -3.08 17.02
C ASP A 51 -27.52 -2.85 16.98
N ARG A 52 -28.02 -1.63 17.23
CA ARG A 52 -29.47 -1.38 17.24
C ARG A 52 -30.10 -1.53 15.86
N ILE A 53 -29.44 -1.05 14.81
CA ILE A 53 -29.96 -1.15 13.44
C ILE A 53 -30.03 -2.62 13.03
N TRP A 54 -28.94 -3.36 13.28
CA TRP A 54 -28.91 -4.78 12.99
C TRP A 54 -29.89 -5.57 13.84
N ASN A 55 -30.09 -5.24 15.11
CA ASN A 55 -31.10 -5.89 15.95
C ASN A 55 -32.52 -5.74 15.38
N PHE A 56 -32.88 -4.56 14.86
CA PHE A 56 -34.17 -4.37 14.18
C PHE A 56 -34.28 -5.20 12.89
N ILE A 57 -33.22 -5.20 12.07
CA ILE A 57 -33.19 -6.00 10.83
C ILE A 57 -33.32 -7.50 11.14
N HIS A 58 -32.62 -8.00 12.15
CA HIS A 58 -32.72 -9.40 12.58
C HIS A 58 -34.11 -9.73 13.12
N GLN A 59 -34.74 -8.80 13.85
CA GLN A 59 -36.10 -8.97 14.35
C GLN A 59 -37.11 -9.05 13.20
N ASP A 60 -37.01 -8.19 12.19
CA ASP A 60 -37.90 -8.20 11.03
C ASP A 60 -37.69 -9.46 10.16
N LEU A 61 -36.44 -9.92 10.01
CA LEU A 61 -36.14 -11.18 9.33
C LEU A 61 -36.72 -12.39 10.08
N ALA A 62 -36.64 -12.39 11.41
CA ALA A 62 -37.23 -13.44 12.24
C ALA A 62 -38.77 -13.47 12.12
N ASN A 63 -39.41 -12.30 12.17
CA ASN A 63 -40.86 -12.16 11.96
C ASN A 63 -41.27 -12.64 10.56
N THR A 64 -40.53 -12.25 9.53
CA THR A 64 -40.80 -12.66 8.14
C THR A 64 -40.69 -14.17 7.95
N LYS A 65 -39.70 -14.81 8.58
CA LYS A 65 -39.53 -16.28 8.59
C LYS A 65 -40.67 -16.99 9.31
N GLN A 66 -41.19 -16.38 10.37
CA GLN A 66 -42.33 -16.92 11.12
C GLN A 66 -43.62 -16.84 10.30
N GLU A 67 -43.85 -15.74 9.58
CA GLU A 67 -45.01 -15.54 8.72
C GLU A 67 -44.93 -16.36 7.42
N ASN A 68 -43.72 -16.58 6.90
CA ASN A 68 -43.48 -17.29 5.64
C ASN A 68 -42.37 -18.35 5.80
N PRO A 69 -42.68 -19.56 6.32
CA PRO A 69 -41.68 -20.58 6.67
C PRO A 69 -40.86 -21.12 5.49
N HIS A 70 -41.38 -20.96 4.26
CA HIS A 70 -40.75 -21.44 3.04
C HIS A 70 -39.79 -20.44 2.41
N VAL A 71 -39.73 -19.20 2.92
CA VAL A 71 -38.81 -18.20 2.38
C VAL A 71 -37.43 -18.40 2.98
N ASP A 72 -36.43 -18.53 2.12
CA ASP A 72 -35.04 -18.53 2.55
C ASP A 72 -34.64 -17.10 2.96
N THR A 73 -34.43 -16.90 4.25
CA THR A 73 -33.99 -15.62 4.82
C THR A 73 -32.64 -15.16 4.26
N GLN A 74 -31.78 -16.07 3.80
CA GLN A 74 -30.53 -15.71 3.12
C GLN A 74 -30.79 -15.09 1.74
N ASP A 75 -31.89 -15.48 1.08
CA ASP A 75 -32.32 -14.89 -0.19
C ASP A 75 -33.00 -13.52 -0.01
N ILE A 76 -33.69 -13.29 1.11
CA ILE A 76 -34.29 -11.98 1.43
C ILE A 76 -33.20 -10.93 1.66
N PHE A 77 -32.12 -11.30 2.35
CA PHE A 77 -31.05 -10.39 2.76
C PHE A 77 -29.70 -10.76 2.15
N ARG A 78 -29.68 -11.04 0.83
CA ARG A 78 -28.43 -11.35 0.10
C ARG A 78 -27.36 -10.29 0.34
N GLY A 79 -26.15 -10.76 0.64
CA GLY A 79 -25.02 -9.90 0.97
C GLY A 79 -25.15 -9.21 2.33
N GLN A 80 -25.85 -9.83 3.30
CA GLN A 80 -25.98 -9.32 4.66
C GLN A 80 -24.61 -9.01 5.29
N GLU A 81 -23.65 -9.92 5.18
CA GLU A 81 -22.28 -9.74 5.70
C GLU A 81 -21.62 -8.48 5.10
N ILE A 82 -21.76 -8.26 3.80
CA ILE A 82 -21.25 -7.06 3.10
C ILE A 82 -21.92 -5.78 3.65
N ARG A 83 -23.24 -5.83 3.84
CA ARG A 83 -24.00 -4.68 4.33
C ARG A 83 -23.69 -4.38 5.79
N GLN A 84 -23.47 -5.42 6.58
CA GLN A 84 -23.27 -5.36 8.02
C GLN A 84 -21.85 -5.01 8.42
N GLU A 85 -20.86 -5.58 7.76
CA GLU A 85 -19.46 -5.35 8.10
C GLU A 85 -18.89 -4.24 7.24
N PHE A 86 -18.92 -4.37 5.91
CA PHE A 86 -18.25 -3.40 5.04
C PHE A 86 -19.00 -2.07 4.91
N ILE A 87 -20.26 -2.09 4.49
CA ILE A 87 -21.03 -0.86 4.22
C ILE A 87 -21.40 -0.15 5.52
N SER A 88 -21.91 -0.88 6.52
CA SER A 88 -22.33 -0.27 7.79
C SER A 88 -21.16 0.37 8.52
N ASP A 89 -19.97 -0.24 8.52
CA ASP A 89 -18.81 0.36 9.20
C ASP A 89 -18.24 1.52 8.40
N PHE A 90 -18.00 1.35 7.09
CA PHE A 90 -17.46 2.41 6.26
C PHE A 90 -18.40 3.63 6.17
N VAL A 91 -19.67 3.41 5.82
CA VAL A 91 -20.67 4.48 5.66
C VAL A 91 -21.09 5.04 7.01
N GLY A 92 -21.19 4.20 8.05
CA GLY A 92 -21.45 4.67 9.41
C GLY A 92 -20.36 5.61 9.92
N ASP A 93 -19.10 5.26 9.70
CA ASP A 93 -17.96 6.09 10.07
C ASP A 93 -17.92 7.39 9.26
N ALA A 94 -18.24 7.32 7.96
CA ALA A 94 -18.37 8.47 7.08
C ALA A 94 -19.38 9.50 7.64
N PHE A 95 -20.63 9.08 7.86
CA PHE A 95 -21.68 9.96 8.38
C PHE A 95 -21.36 10.49 9.76
N THR A 96 -20.68 9.70 10.56
CA THR A 96 -20.26 10.11 11.91
C THR A 96 -19.23 11.21 11.87
N TYR A 97 -18.24 11.10 10.98
CA TYR A 97 -17.25 12.15 10.81
C TYR A 97 -17.84 13.42 10.16
N LEU A 98 -18.74 13.26 9.19
CA LEU A 98 -19.39 14.38 8.51
C LEU A 98 -20.35 15.18 9.41
N ASN A 99 -20.84 14.57 10.49
CA ASN A 99 -21.60 15.29 11.51
C ASN A 99 -20.69 16.31 12.22
N ILE A 100 -21.11 17.58 12.29
CA ILE A 100 -20.29 18.71 12.76
C ILE A 100 -19.76 18.46 14.18
N GLU A 101 -20.63 18.11 15.13
CA GLU A 101 -20.26 17.92 16.54
C GLU A 101 -19.40 16.68 16.74
N ARG A 102 -19.80 15.56 16.12
CA ARG A 102 -19.09 14.29 16.25
C ARG A 102 -17.72 14.35 15.57
N GLY A 103 -17.64 14.95 14.38
CA GLY A 103 -16.39 15.22 13.69
C GLY A 103 -15.45 16.08 14.52
N ALA A 104 -15.95 17.13 15.17
CA ALA A 104 -15.14 17.97 16.06
C ALA A 104 -14.54 17.17 17.23
N LYS A 105 -15.34 16.33 17.89
CA LYS A 105 -14.87 15.44 18.96
C LYS A 105 -13.87 14.39 18.49
N ILE A 106 -14.04 13.84 17.29
CA ILE A 106 -13.07 12.92 16.67
C ILE A 106 -11.73 13.62 16.47
N ARG A 107 -11.73 14.83 15.90
CA ARG A 107 -10.51 15.63 15.72
C ARG A 107 -9.85 15.99 17.04
N GLU A 108 -10.65 16.32 18.06
CA GLU A 108 -10.18 16.57 19.43
C GLU A 108 -9.46 15.37 20.02
N ALA A 109 -10.07 14.17 20.00
CA ALA A 109 -9.43 12.97 20.53
C ALA A 109 -8.14 12.60 19.80
N ILE A 110 -8.13 12.67 18.46
CA ILE A 110 -6.91 12.41 17.66
C ILE A 110 -5.81 13.41 18.01
N THR A 111 -6.15 14.68 18.18
CA THR A 111 -5.18 15.73 18.54
C THR A 111 -4.66 15.56 19.96
N LEU A 112 -5.52 15.17 20.90
CA LEU A 112 -5.14 14.86 22.28
C LEU A 112 -4.14 13.71 22.31
N HIS A 113 -4.43 12.59 21.65
CA HIS A 113 -3.54 11.43 21.60
C HIS A 113 -2.20 11.74 20.91
N LEU A 114 -2.19 12.60 19.88
CA LEU A 114 -0.93 13.05 19.29
C LEU A 114 -0.13 13.89 20.29
N ASN A 115 -0.78 14.81 21.00
CA ASN A 115 -0.12 15.64 21.99
C ASN A 115 0.43 14.81 23.17
N GLU A 116 -0.31 13.80 23.63
CA GLU A 116 0.17 12.83 24.64
C GLU A 116 1.44 12.12 24.16
N LEU A 117 1.45 11.57 22.94
CA LEU A 117 2.65 10.93 22.38
C LEU A 117 3.86 11.88 22.34
N ILE A 118 3.66 13.14 21.97
CA ILE A 118 4.73 14.15 21.92
C ILE A 118 5.22 14.51 23.32
N GLN A 119 4.32 14.58 24.30
CA GLN A 119 4.67 14.92 25.69
C GLN A 119 5.39 13.77 26.42
N ASP A 120 5.02 12.53 26.14
CA ASP A 120 5.64 11.34 26.73
C ASP A 120 7.08 11.13 26.25
N TYR A 121 7.42 11.64 25.06
CA TYR A 121 8.73 11.48 24.43
C TYR A 121 9.26 12.83 23.88
N PRO A 122 9.61 13.78 24.76
CA PRO A 122 9.96 15.15 24.35
C PRO A 122 11.29 15.26 23.59
N ASP A 123 12.17 14.26 23.73
CA ASP A 123 13.46 14.20 23.03
C ASP A 123 13.31 13.73 21.57
N GLU A 124 12.13 13.23 21.20
CA GLU A 124 11.84 12.73 19.87
C GLU A 124 11.19 13.81 19.00
N ASN A 125 11.79 14.08 17.84
CA ASN A 125 11.36 15.16 16.96
C ASN A 125 10.92 14.68 15.57
N GLU A 126 10.98 13.38 15.29
CA GLU A 126 10.55 12.80 14.01
C GLU A 126 9.19 12.11 14.18
N LEU A 127 8.20 12.57 13.43
CA LEU A 127 6.86 12.00 13.42
C LEU A 127 6.58 11.31 12.08
N HIS A 128 6.06 10.09 12.18
CA HIS A 128 5.53 9.34 11.05
C HIS A 128 4.07 8.98 11.34
N ILE A 129 3.17 9.25 10.40
CA ILE A 129 1.75 8.95 10.58
C ILE A 129 1.37 7.77 9.69
N VAL A 130 0.70 6.77 10.27
CA VAL A 130 0.13 5.64 9.54
C VAL A 130 -1.38 5.66 9.70
N ALA A 131 -2.11 5.91 8.61
CA ALA A 131 -3.55 6.02 8.62
C ALA A 131 -4.22 4.90 7.80
N HIS A 132 -5.37 4.43 8.27
CA HIS A 132 -6.11 3.35 7.63
C HIS A 132 -7.58 3.68 7.42
N SER A 133 -8.15 3.24 6.29
CA SER A 133 -9.58 3.38 6.01
C SER A 133 -10.05 4.82 6.20
N MET A 134 -11.15 5.05 6.92
CA MET A 134 -11.63 6.38 7.29
C MET A 134 -10.62 7.24 8.04
N GLY A 135 -9.66 6.65 8.75
CA GLY A 135 -8.54 7.39 9.35
C GLY A 135 -7.71 8.16 8.32
N THR A 136 -7.63 7.68 7.07
CA THR A 136 -6.95 8.39 5.98
C THR A 136 -7.70 9.66 5.56
N VAL A 137 -9.03 9.62 5.53
CA VAL A 137 -9.89 10.77 5.22
C VAL A 137 -9.86 11.79 6.34
N ILE A 138 -9.93 11.33 7.59
CA ILE A 138 -9.83 12.20 8.76
C ILE A 138 -8.47 12.91 8.78
N LEU A 139 -7.37 12.17 8.59
CA LEU A 139 -6.03 12.74 8.49
C LEU A 139 -5.95 13.76 7.35
N TRP A 140 -6.46 13.39 6.16
CA TRP A 140 -6.47 14.28 5.00
C TRP A 140 -7.21 15.59 5.31
N ASP A 141 -8.41 15.51 5.87
CA ASP A 141 -9.23 16.67 6.21
C ASP A 141 -8.54 17.53 7.29
N MET A 142 -7.98 16.89 8.32
CA MET A 142 -7.22 17.57 9.38
C MET A 142 -5.95 18.24 8.87
N LEU A 143 -5.26 17.71 7.85
CA LEU A 143 -4.05 18.31 7.30
C LEU A 143 -4.36 19.43 6.30
N PHE A 144 -5.25 19.18 5.35
CA PHE A 144 -5.35 19.99 4.14
C PHE A 144 -6.58 20.91 4.10
N SER A 145 -7.65 20.59 4.83
CA SER A 145 -8.88 21.39 4.73
C SER A 145 -8.70 22.82 5.29
N ASP A 146 -9.15 23.82 4.54
CA ASP A 146 -9.15 25.23 4.91
C ASP A 146 -10.39 25.66 5.72
N LYS A 147 -11.35 24.75 5.92
CA LYS A 147 -12.62 25.05 6.60
C LYS A 147 -12.51 25.24 8.12
N PHE A 148 -11.37 24.87 8.72
CA PHE A 148 -11.18 24.85 10.17
C PHE A 148 -10.60 26.15 10.70
N SER A 149 -11.25 26.72 11.72
CA SER A 149 -10.78 27.93 12.40
C SER A 149 -9.68 27.62 13.41
N SER A 150 -9.04 28.66 13.95
CA SER A 150 -7.94 28.53 14.90
C SER A 150 -8.30 27.87 16.24
N GLY A 151 -9.59 27.76 16.55
CA GLY A 151 -10.11 27.07 17.74
C GLY A 151 -10.42 25.59 17.51
N ASP A 152 -10.36 25.08 16.28
CA ASP A 152 -10.60 23.67 15.98
C ASP A 152 -9.35 22.81 16.22
N SER A 153 -9.55 21.59 16.68
CA SER A 153 -8.49 20.62 16.95
C SER A 153 -7.64 20.29 15.71
N ALA A 154 -8.18 20.35 14.49
CA ALA A 154 -7.37 20.24 13.26
C ALA A 154 -6.28 21.32 13.18
N PHE A 155 -6.59 22.55 13.58
CA PHE A 155 -5.62 23.63 13.55
C PHE A 155 -4.52 23.43 14.60
N ILE A 156 -4.90 22.94 15.79
CA ILE A 156 -3.95 22.57 16.85
C ILE A 156 -3.06 21.41 16.39
N PHE A 157 -3.63 20.39 15.75
CA PHE A 157 -2.90 19.26 15.16
C PHE A 157 -1.80 19.74 14.21
N ARG A 158 -2.13 20.64 13.27
CA ARG A 158 -1.14 21.25 12.35
C ARG A 158 -0.02 21.99 13.08
N LYS A 159 -0.36 22.73 14.13
CA LYS A 159 0.65 23.42 14.95
C LYS A 159 1.60 22.46 15.67
N LEU A 160 1.10 21.32 16.14
CA LEU A 160 1.95 20.31 16.78
C LEU A 160 2.97 19.76 15.77
N ILE A 161 2.52 19.37 14.57
CA ILE A 161 3.38 18.76 13.54
C ILE A 161 4.28 19.73 12.77
N ASN A 162 4.04 21.05 12.87
CA ASN A 162 4.90 22.08 12.27
C ASN A 162 5.81 22.76 13.31
N GLY A 163 5.56 22.57 14.61
CA GLY A 163 6.25 23.30 15.67
C GLY A 163 6.99 22.41 16.66
N ARG A 164 6.35 21.35 17.16
CA ARG A 164 6.90 20.50 18.24
C ARG A 164 7.69 19.32 17.69
N VAL A 165 7.17 18.72 16.62
CA VAL A 165 7.77 17.59 15.92
C VAL A 165 7.80 17.88 14.43
N ASN A 166 8.59 17.12 13.68
CA ASN A 166 8.68 17.21 12.23
C ASN A 166 7.96 16.01 11.62
N LEU A 167 6.86 16.23 10.92
CA LEU A 167 6.22 15.18 10.14
C LEU A 167 7.10 14.81 8.93
N LYS A 168 7.71 13.62 8.99
CA LYS A 168 8.67 13.10 7.98
C LYS A 168 8.00 12.22 6.94
N SER A 169 7.02 11.43 7.34
CA SER A 169 6.27 10.60 6.41
C SER A 169 4.82 10.35 6.80
N ILE A 170 4.00 10.12 5.78
CA ILE A 170 2.63 9.64 5.87
C ILE A 170 2.57 8.29 5.16
N THR A 171 1.92 7.31 5.77
CA THR A 171 1.49 6.10 5.08
C THR A 171 -0.03 5.99 5.18
N THR A 172 -0.72 5.90 4.04
CA THR A 172 -2.15 5.59 3.99
C THR A 172 -2.34 4.16 3.54
N MET A 173 -3.32 3.46 4.10
CA MET A 173 -3.67 2.09 3.74
C MET A 173 -5.19 1.95 3.67
N GLY A 174 -5.68 1.17 2.70
CA GLY A 174 -7.11 1.01 2.50
C GLY A 174 -7.84 2.34 2.27
N SER A 175 -7.22 3.28 1.54
CA SER A 175 -7.60 4.70 1.56
C SER A 175 -8.81 5.05 0.67
N PRO A 176 -9.96 5.43 1.23
CA PRO A 176 -11.14 5.88 0.49
C PRO A 176 -11.11 7.37 0.12
N ILE A 177 -9.96 8.06 0.25
CA ILE A 177 -9.85 9.51 -0.02
C ILE A 177 -10.43 9.88 -1.39
N LEU A 178 -10.24 9.06 -2.42
CA LEU A 178 -10.77 9.33 -3.75
C LEU A 178 -12.30 9.27 -3.82
N LEU A 179 -12.92 8.32 -3.12
CA LEU A 179 -14.39 8.24 -3.00
C LEU A 179 -14.93 9.45 -2.25
N PHE A 180 -14.23 9.86 -1.19
CA PHE A 180 -14.58 11.07 -0.46
C PHE A 180 -14.33 12.34 -1.24
N ASN A 181 -13.37 12.38 -2.16
CA ASN A 181 -13.19 13.53 -3.05
C ASN A 181 -14.46 13.81 -3.87
N MET A 182 -15.17 12.76 -4.31
CA MET A 182 -16.46 12.91 -5.00
C MET A 182 -17.54 13.60 -4.13
N ILE A 183 -17.42 13.52 -2.80
CA ILE A 183 -18.39 14.05 -1.83
C ILE A 183 -17.91 15.39 -1.23
N LEU A 184 -16.60 15.52 -0.98
CA LEU A 184 -15.97 16.61 -0.24
C LEU A 184 -15.40 17.71 -1.14
N ASP A 185 -15.37 17.51 -2.46
CA ASP A 185 -14.78 18.45 -3.44
C ASP A 185 -13.35 18.85 -3.03
N ILE A 186 -12.47 17.85 -2.88
CA ILE A 186 -11.08 18.05 -2.44
C ILE A 186 -10.33 18.86 -3.50
N LYS A 187 -9.83 20.04 -3.10
CA LYS A 187 -9.20 20.98 -4.01
C LYS A 187 -7.69 20.85 -3.95
N LYS A 188 -7.04 20.83 -5.12
CA LYS A 188 -5.58 20.67 -5.22
C LYS A 188 -4.77 21.76 -4.50
N HIS A 189 -5.27 23.00 -4.50
CA HIS A 189 -4.55 24.10 -3.87
C HIS A 189 -4.36 23.88 -2.36
N GLN A 190 -5.28 23.17 -1.69
CA GLN A 190 -5.19 22.87 -0.26
C GLN A 190 -3.90 22.13 0.11
N ILE A 191 -3.42 21.24 -0.77
CA ILE A 191 -2.16 20.52 -0.56
C ILE A 191 -0.98 21.44 -0.82
N HIS A 192 -1.03 22.26 -1.87
CA HIS A 192 0.01 23.23 -2.17
C HIS A 192 0.17 24.27 -1.06
N ASP A 193 -0.94 24.80 -0.53
CA ASP A 193 -0.97 25.80 0.53
C ASP A 193 -0.42 25.20 1.83
N PHE A 194 -0.87 24.00 2.18
CA PHE A 194 -0.28 23.26 3.31
C PHE A 194 1.23 23.10 3.14
N MET A 195 1.70 22.63 1.99
CA MET A 195 3.14 22.42 1.75
C MET A 195 3.95 23.71 1.73
N SER A 196 3.34 24.83 1.33
CA SER A 196 3.98 26.16 1.35
C SER A 196 4.22 26.64 2.79
N ASP A 197 3.28 26.35 3.69
CA ASP A 197 3.36 26.68 5.11
C ASP A 197 4.16 25.63 5.93
N PHE A 198 4.35 24.43 5.38
CA PHE A 198 4.96 23.28 6.03
C PHE A 198 6.49 23.29 5.90
N ASN A 199 7.20 23.96 6.81
CA ASN A 199 8.64 23.88 7.18
C ASN A 199 9.72 23.56 6.10
N GLN A 200 9.44 23.69 4.80
CA GLN A 200 10.32 23.40 3.67
C GLN A 200 10.97 21.99 3.67
N GLN A 201 10.44 21.02 4.44
CA GLN A 201 11.00 19.67 4.50
C GLN A 201 10.32 18.73 3.50
N ASN A 202 11.10 17.77 2.98
CA ASN A 202 10.59 16.71 2.11
C ASN A 202 9.66 15.77 2.88
N LEU A 203 8.36 15.87 2.62
CA LEU A 203 7.34 14.96 3.11
C LEU A 203 7.20 13.77 2.16
N ARG A 204 7.39 12.56 2.67
CA ARG A 204 7.13 11.31 1.92
C ARG A 204 5.74 10.78 2.26
N TRP A 205 4.95 10.50 1.25
CA TRP A 205 3.63 9.92 1.41
C TRP A 205 3.52 8.65 0.56
N THR A 206 3.41 7.50 1.21
CA THR A 206 3.15 6.23 0.54
C THR A 206 1.71 5.79 0.77
N ASN A 207 0.98 5.51 -0.31
CA ASN A 207 -0.35 4.93 -0.26
C ASN A 207 -0.29 3.45 -0.61
N ILE A 208 -0.63 2.59 0.35
CA ILE A 208 -0.60 1.13 0.21
C ILE A 208 -1.99 0.64 -0.20
N ILE A 209 -2.04 -0.08 -1.32
CA ILE A 209 -3.28 -0.56 -1.93
C ILE A 209 -3.23 -2.08 -1.99
N HIS A 210 -4.15 -2.75 -1.31
CA HIS A 210 -4.35 -4.18 -1.47
C HIS A 210 -5.20 -4.43 -2.72
N ALA A 211 -4.77 -5.33 -3.59
CA ALA A 211 -5.42 -5.57 -4.89
C ALA A 211 -6.91 -5.93 -4.78
N SER A 212 -7.30 -6.60 -3.69
CA SER A 212 -8.69 -7.00 -3.42
C SER A 212 -9.50 -5.98 -2.59
N ASP A 213 -8.91 -4.89 -2.13
CA ASP A 213 -9.63 -3.88 -1.33
C ASP A 213 -10.44 -2.94 -2.22
N LEU A 214 -11.77 -2.97 -2.08
CA LEU A 214 -12.71 -2.27 -2.95
C LEU A 214 -12.78 -0.76 -2.74
N ILE A 215 -12.24 -0.23 -1.64
CA ILE A 215 -12.28 1.22 -1.36
C ILE A 215 -10.92 1.90 -1.47
N ALA A 216 -9.85 1.13 -1.67
CA ALA A 216 -8.50 1.64 -1.85
C ALA A 216 -8.21 1.95 -3.31
N TYR A 217 -7.82 3.19 -3.61
CA TYR A 217 -7.50 3.61 -4.98
C TYR A 217 -6.18 4.41 -5.04
N PRO A 218 -5.50 4.43 -6.22
CA PRO A 218 -4.32 5.24 -6.45
C PRO A 218 -4.56 6.73 -6.19
N LEU A 219 -3.72 7.34 -5.35
CA LEU A 219 -3.81 8.75 -4.98
C LEU A 219 -2.89 9.63 -5.82
N GLU A 220 -1.72 9.12 -6.24
CA GLU A 220 -0.71 9.90 -6.94
C GLU A 220 -1.27 10.49 -8.25
N ALA A 221 -1.83 9.61 -9.09
CA ALA A 221 -2.43 10.00 -10.36
C ALA A 221 -3.71 10.86 -10.19
N SER A 222 -4.49 10.56 -9.16
CA SER A 222 -5.79 11.19 -8.92
C SER A 222 -5.67 12.63 -8.44
N LEU A 223 -4.71 12.87 -7.54
CA LEU A 223 -4.52 14.20 -6.96
C LEU A 223 -3.69 15.13 -7.89
N LYS A 224 -3.00 14.57 -8.89
CA LYS A 224 -2.16 15.30 -9.88
C LYS A 224 -1.14 16.24 -9.22
N ILE A 225 -0.39 15.72 -8.25
CA ILE A 225 0.48 16.50 -7.34
C ILE A 225 1.92 16.63 -7.86
N ASN A 226 2.22 16.16 -9.08
CA ASN A 226 3.58 16.06 -9.64
C ASN A 226 4.42 17.36 -9.65
N ASN A 227 3.81 18.52 -9.35
CA ASN A 227 4.45 19.83 -9.30
C ASN A 227 4.49 20.47 -7.90
N VAL A 228 4.14 19.77 -6.82
CA VAL A 228 4.24 20.32 -5.46
C VAL A 228 5.66 20.08 -4.92
N PRO A 229 6.43 21.15 -4.64
CA PRO A 229 7.79 21.01 -4.13
C PRO A 229 7.77 20.34 -2.75
N ASN A 230 8.81 19.55 -2.48
CA ASN A 230 9.02 18.88 -1.19
C ASN A 230 7.93 17.86 -0.79
N LEU A 231 7.10 17.40 -1.72
CA LEU A 231 6.12 16.34 -1.48
C LEU A 231 6.35 15.19 -2.47
N LEU A 232 6.64 14.00 -1.94
CA LEU A 232 6.78 12.78 -2.72
C LEU A 232 5.62 11.85 -2.38
N ILE A 233 4.66 11.71 -3.30
CA ILE A 233 3.57 10.75 -3.18
C ILE A 233 3.88 9.54 -4.06
N LYS A 234 3.64 8.34 -3.52
CA LYS A 234 3.79 7.07 -4.24
C LYS A 234 2.65 6.13 -3.90
N ASP A 235 2.11 5.47 -4.92
CA ASP A 235 1.22 4.32 -4.73
C ASP A 235 2.05 3.02 -4.72
N LYS A 236 1.81 2.14 -3.74
CA LYS A 236 2.45 0.81 -3.63
C LYS A 236 1.36 -0.25 -3.51
N PHE A 237 1.46 -1.28 -4.35
CA PHE A 237 0.48 -2.35 -4.38
C PHE A 237 0.97 -3.56 -3.58
N ILE A 238 0.09 -4.13 -2.77
CA ILE A 238 0.30 -5.41 -2.13
C ILE A 238 -0.70 -6.42 -2.69
N SER A 239 -0.18 -7.61 -2.95
CA SER A 239 -0.94 -8.75 -3.46
C SER A 239 -0.69 -9.97 -2.58
N THR A 240 -0.41 -9.75 -1.28
CA THR A 240 -0.38 -10.85 -0.31
C THR A 240 -1.68 -11.58 -0.46
N SER A 241 -1.52 -12.80 -0.96
CA SER A 241 -2.59 -13.59 -1.48
C SER A 241 -3.77 -13.62 -0.52
N ALA A 242 -4.96 -13.29 -1.02
CA ALA A 242 -6.20 -13.86 -0.51
C ALA A 242 -6.22 -15.38 -0.83
N ASN A 243 -5.12 -16.10 -0.57
CA ASN A 243 -4.83 -17.46 -1.09
C ASN A 243 -5.82 -18.47 -0.57
N ASP A 244 -6.48 -18.23 0.56
CA ASP A 244 -7.47 -19.18 1.05
C ASP A 244 -8.82 -18.97 0.35
N LEU A 245 -9.24 -17.72 0.11
CA LEU A 245 -10.55 -17.46 -0.48
C LEU A 245 -10.54 -17.48 -2.00
N GLU A 246 -9.57 -16.89 -2.70
CA GLU A 246 -9.52 -16.94 -4.17
C GLU A 246 -9.31 -18.38 -4.67
N THR A 247 -8.50 -19.18 -3.95
CA THR A 247 -8.33 -20.61 -4.23
C THR A 247 -9.60 -21.39 -3.90
N THR A 248 -10.29 -21.07 -2.79
CA THR A 248 -11.60 -21.66 -2.47
C THR A 248 -12.67 -21.28 -3.50
N VAL A 249 -12.67 -20.05 -4.01
CA VAL A 249 -13.61 -19.58 -5.05
C VAL A 249 -13.31 -20.25 -6.37
N ARG A 250 -12.04 -20.39 -6.77
CA ARG A 250 -11.67 -21.18 -7.96
C ARG A 250 -12.03 -22.65 -7.79
N ALA A 251 -11.87 -23.22 -6.59
CA ALA A 251 -12.24 -24.61 -6.29
C ALA A 251 -13.75 -24.84 -6.30
N VAL A 252 -14.53 -23.92 -5.70
CA VAL A 252 -16.00 -23.97 -5.65
C VAL A 252 -16.62 -23.68 -7.01
N ALA A 253 -16.08 -22.73 -7.78
CA ALA A 253 -16.52 -22.48 -9.16
C ALA A 253 -16.20 -23.66 -10.10
N ALA A 254 -15.17 -24.44 -9.80
CA ALA A 254 -14.80 -25.66 -10.53
C ALA A 254 -15.58 -26.92 -10.07
N PHE A 255 -16.48 -26.82 -9.07
CA PHE A 255 -17.30 -27.97 -8.67
C PHE A 255 -18.34 -28.30 -9.75
N PRO A 256 -18.47 -29.57 -10.19
CA PRO A 256 -19.36 -29.95 -11.30
C PRO A 256 -20.84 -29.54 -11.10
N ALA A 257 -21.32 -29.52 -9.85
CA ALA A 257 -22.68 -29.11 -9.52
C ALA A 257 -22.88 -27.59 -9.63
N VAL A 258 -21.88 -26.79 -9.29
CA VAL A 258 -21.89 -25.32 -9.41
C VAL A 258 -21.74 -24.92 -10.88
N GLU A 259 -20.86 -25.60 -11.62
CA GLU A 259 -20.73 -25.42 -13.07
C GLU A 259 -22.04 -25.77 -13.80
N ALA A 260 -22.71 -26.87 -13.43
CA ALA A 260 -24.00 -27.25 -13.99
C ALA A 260 -25.12 -26.25 -13.64
N ALA A 261 -25.21 -25.79 -12.39
CA ALA A 261 -26.18 -24.79 -11.95
C ALA A 261 -25.95 -23.43 -12.63
N SER A 262 -24.69 -23.06 -12.86
CA SER A 262 -24.33 -21.81 -13.53
C SER A 262 -24.73 -21.74 -15.00
N LYS A 263 -24.70 -22.89 -15.69
CA LYS A 263 -25.18 -23.04 -17.07
C LYS A 263 -26.71 -22.97 -17.16
N MET A 264 -27.42 -23.24 -16.06
CA MET A 264 -28.88 -23.15 -15.97
C MET A 264 -29.39 -21.78 -15.51
N ASN A 265 -28.61 -21.04 -14.71
CA ASN A 265 -28.97 -19.70 -14.26
C ASN A 265 -27.73 -18.83 -13.97
N THR A 266 -27.43 -17.90 -14.88
CA THR A 266 -26.28 -16.99 -14.82
C THR A 266 -26.27 -16.08 -13.59
N ASN A 267 -27.44 -15.81 -12.99
CA ASN A 267 -27.55 -14.97 -11.79
C ASN A 267 -26.97 -15.63 -10.53
N ILE A 268 -26.91 -16.97 -10.48
CA ILE A 268 -26.36 -17.71 -9.32
C ILE A 268 -24.84 -17.52 -9.24
N ASN A 269 -24.14 -17.57 -10.38
CA ASN A 269 -22.70 -17.27 -10.46
C ASN A 269 -22.38 -15.86 -10.01
N GLN A 270 -23.20 -14.89 -10.42
CA GLN A 270 -22.99 -13.50 -10.06
C GLN A 270 -23.16 -13.28 -8.56
N VAL A 271 -24.11 -13.94 -7.90
CA VAL A 271 -24.32 -13.79 -6.45
C VAL A 271 -23.16 -14.40 -5.64
N PHE A 272 -22.70 -15.61 -5.99
CA PHE A 272 -21.55 -16.21 -5.31
C PHE A 272 -20.25 -15.46 -5.58
N TYR A 273 -20.04 -14.99 -6.81
CA TYR A 273 -18.88 -14.18 -7.18
C TYR A 273 -18.88 -12.82 -6.49
N MET A 274 -20.03 -12.16 -6.37
CA MET A 274 -20.14 -10.87 -5.66
C MET A 274 -20.00 -11.04 -4.15
N ALA A 275 -20.56 -12.11 -3.57
CA ALA A 275 -20.39 -12.42 -2.16
C ALA A 275 -18.93 -12.74 -1.82
N SER A 276 -18.24 -13.49 -2.68
CA SER A 276 -16.85 -13.86 -2.47
C SER A 276 -15.87 -12.72 -2.73
N LEU A 277 -16.10 -11.89 -3.76
CA LEU A 277 -15.36 -10.65 -3.96
C LEU A 277 -15.48 -9.72 -2.76
N ALA A 278 -16.67 -9.64 -2.16
CA ALA A 278 -16.92 -8.74 -1.05
C ALA A 278 -16.37 -9.26 0.30
N SER A 279 -16.45 -10.57 0.55
CA SER A 279 -15.75 -11.19 1.69
C SER A 279 -14.23 -11.02 1.55
N GLY A 280 -13.68 -11.27 0.36
CA GLY A 280 -12.26 -11.03 0.07
C GLY A 280 -11.86 -9.57 0.19
N ALA A 281 -12.78 -8.63 -0.07
CA ALA A 281 -12.55 -7.21 0.10
C ALA A 281 -12.51 -6.76 1.56
N ALA A 282 -13.42 -7.25 2.39
CA ALA A 282 -13.41 -6.96 3.83
C ALA A 282 -12.15 -7.55 4.49
N ASP A 283 -11.80 -8.79 4.13
CA ASP A 283 -10.57 -9.44 4.61
C ASP A 283 -9.33 -8.67 4.16
N ALA A 284 -9.24 -8.33 2.87
CA ALA A 284 -8.15 -7.51 2.33
C ALA A 284 -8.02 -6.15 3.04
N HIS A 285 -9.15 -5.53 3.34
CA HIS A 285 -9.21 -4.24 4.02
C HIS A 285 -8.71 -4.31 5.47
N ILE A 286 -8.84 -5.45 6.15
CA ILE A 286 -8.29 -5.62 7.51
C ILE A 286 -6.85 -6.18 7.46
N ASN A 287 -6.50 -6.90 6.39
CA ASN A 287 -5.24 -7.62 6.26
C ASN A 287 -3.99 -6.72 6.26
N TYR A 288 -4.12 -5.42 5.96
CA TYR A 288 -2.99 -4.49 6.08
C TYR A 288 -2.32 -4.56 7.46
N TRP A 289 -3.10 -4.76 8.53
CA TRP A 289 -2.59 -4.84 9.89
C TRP A 289 -1.72 -6.07 10.16
N HIS A 290 -1.92 -7.15 9.40
CA HIS A 290 -1.28 -8.44 9.62
C HIS A 290 -0.24 -8.79 8.54
N CYS A 291 -0.07 -7.92 7.55
CA CYS A 291 0.73 -8.19 6.37
C CYS A 291 2.20 -7.75 6.56
N PRO A 292 3.19 -8.66 6.48
CA PRO A 292 4.61 -8.31 6.55
C PRO A 292 5.07 -7.38 5.43
N GLN A 293 4.45 -7.48 4.24
CA GLN A 293 4.75 -6.59 3.12
C GLN A 293 4.32 -5.15 3.43
N THR A 294 3.17 -4.95 4.09
CA THR A 294 2.72 -3.64 4.59
C THR A 294 3.75 -3.05 5.55
N ALA A 295 4.22 -3.84 6.52
CA ALA A 295 5.23 -3.39 7.48
C ALA A 295 6.52 -2.97 6.79
N LYS A 296 7.01 -3.76 5.83
CA LYS A 296 8.21 -3.44 5.05
C LYS A 296 8.07 -2.11 4.31
N ILE A 297 6.95 -1.90 3.62
CA ILE A 297 6.68 -0.65 2.90
C ILE A 297 6.63 0.55 3.87
N ILE A 298 6.02 0.39 5.05
CA ILE A 298 6.01 1.43 6.09
C ILE A 298 7.43 1.75 6.54
N VAL A 299 8.27 0.75 6.82
CA VAL A 299 9.66 0.95 7.23
C VAL A 299 10.48 1.61 6.13
N ASP A 300 10.34 1.19 4.87
CA ASP A 300 11.01 1.81 3.72
C ASP A 300 10.65 3.30 3.60
N ASN A 301 9.36 3.64 3.77
CA ASN A 301 8.88 5.02 3.75
C ASN A 301 9.42 5.85 4.94
N ILE A 302 9.45 5.26 6.15
CA ILE A 302 10.01 5.89 7.35
C ILE A 302 11.48 6.22 7.14
N LEU A 303 12.28 5.23 6.74
CA LEU A 303 13.73 5.36 6.58
C LEU A 303 14.14 6.16 5.34
N GLY A 304 13.23 6.34 4.38
CA GLY A 304 13.58 6.92 3.07
C GLY A 304 14.50 6.04 2.23
N SER A 305 14.69 4.78 2.67
CA SER A 305 15.49 3.76 2.00
C SER A 305 14.54 2.74 1.37
N GLU A 306 13.97 3.09 0.22
CA GLU A 306 13.34 2.06 -0.61
C GLU A 306 14.45 1.11 -1.07
N GLU A 307 14.32 -0.17 -0.71
CA GLU A 307 15.13 -1.22 -1.32
C GLU A 307 14.77 -1.23 -2.81
N LYS A 308 15.68 -0.71 -3.63
CA LYS A 308 15.41 -0.55 -5.06
C LYS A 308 15.37 -1.95 -5.69
N ILE A 309 14.46 -2.20 -6.63
CA ILE A 309 14.38 -3.51 -7.33
C ILE A 309 15.74 -3.90 -7.89
N ILE A 310 16.52 -2.93 -8.36
CA ILE A 310 17.90 -3.14 -8.80
C ILE A 310 18.76 -3.88 -7.76
N ASP A 311 18.68 -3.51 -6.47
CA ASP A 311 19.47 -4.11 -5.41
C ASP A 311 19.03 -5.56 -5.16
N VAL A 312 17.70 -5.79 -5.13
CA VAL A 312 17.11 -7.13 -5.00
C VAL A 312 17.51 -8.03 -6.17
N VAL A 313 17.44 -7.50 -7.39
CA VAL A 313 17.79 -8.23 -8.62
C VAL A 313 19.27 -8.58 -8.63
N ILE A 314 20.15 -7.65 -8.23
CA ILE A 314 21.59 -7.91 -8.11
C ILE A 314 21.85 -9.04 -7.11
N GLU A 315 21.23 -9.01 -5.93
CA GLU A 315 21.40 -10.06 -4.92
C GLU A 315 20.84 -11.42 -5.35
N ARG A 316 19.76 -11.46 -6.14
CA ARG A 316 19.25 -12.69 -6.75
C ARG A 316 20.24 -13.26 -7.77
N LEU A 317 20.74 -12.41 -8.68
CA LEU A 317 21.68 -12.83 -9.72
C LEU A 317 23.00 -13.35 -9.14
N LYS A 318 23.51 -12.74 -8.05
CA LYS A 318 24.70 -13.25 -7.32
C LYS A 318 24.54 -14.67 -6.80
N LYS A 319 23.31 -15.13 -6.55
CA LYS A 319 23.00 -16.47 -6.02
C LYS A 319 22.80 -17.53 -7.09
N VAL A 320 22.80 -17.16 -8.38
CA VAL A 320 22.67 -18.13 -9.49
C VAL A 320 23.89 -19.06 -9.49
N PRO A 321 23.70 -20.39 -9.50
CA PRO A 321 24.82 -21.33 -9.55
C PRO A 321 25.76 -21.07 -10.73
N GLY A 322 27.07 -21.06 -10.46
CA GLY A 322 28.09 -20.80 -11.48
C GLY A 322 28.20 -19.35 -11.95
N MET A 323 27.58 -18.40 -11.25
CA MET A 323 27.70 -16.98 -11.53
C MET A 323 29.14 -16.51 -11.37
N THR A 324 29.71 -16.02 -12.47
CA THR A 324 31.00 -15.32 -12.48
C THR A 324 30.73 -13.84 -12.62
N ILE A 325 31.04 -13.09 -11.55
CA ILE A 325 30.85 -11.64 -11.49
C ILE A 325 32.06 -10.96 -12.13
N VAL A 326 31.82 -10.09 -13.10
CA VAL A 326 32.86 -9.26 -13.70
C VAL A 326 33.03 -8.04 -12.80
N LEU A 327 34.16 -7.93 -12.12
CA LEU A 327 34.50 -6.77 -11.30
C LEU A 327 34.53 -5.52 -12.19
N LEU A 328 33.74 -4.51 -11.81
CA LEU A 328 33.76 -3.20 -12.44
C LEU A 328 34.93 -2.43 -11.81
N GLU A 329 36.08 -2.38 -12.48
CA GLU A 329 37.22 -1.59 -12.00
C GLU A 329 36.93 -0.08 -12.19
N ASN A 330 36.76 0.61 -11.06
CA ASN A 330 36.85 2.05 -10.79
C ASN A 330 35.93 3.05 -11.53
N GLU A 331 35.51 4.04 -10.74
CA GLU A 331 34.49 5.08 -10.97
C GLU A 331 34.79 6.07 -12.13
N ASP A 332 35.97 6.02 -12.74
CA ASP A 332 36.38 6.97 -13.79
C ASP A 332 36.05 6.53 -15.22
N SER A 333 35.57 5.29 -15.43
CA SER A 333 35.02 4.87 -16.73
C SER A 333 33.50 5.10 -16.87
N ALA A 334 32.86 5.59 -15.81
CA ALA A 334 31.41 5.80 -15.74
C ALA A 334 30.95 7.13 -16.37
N GLN A 335 31.86 7.99 -16.82
CA GLN A 335 31.50 9.17 -17.60
C GLN A 335 31.72 8.92 -19.08
N ALA A 336 30.62 9.00 -19.83
CA ALA A 336 30.49 8.81 -21.27
C ALA A 336 30.50 7.35 -21.76
N VAL A 337 29.39 6.64 -21.51
CA VAL A 337 28.79 5.91 -22.64
C VAL A 337 28.16 6.95 -23.56
N ASP A 338 29.02 7.68 -24.27
CA ASP A 338 28.64 8.33 -25.50
C ASP A 338 28.05 7.23 -26.38
N SER A 339 26.91 7.49 -27.02
CA SER A 339 26.20 6.59 -27.93
C SER A 339 27.06 6.02 -29.08
N LYS A 340 28.35 6.38 -29.13
CA LYS A 340 29.39 5.92 -30.03
C LYS A 340 30.28 4.79 -29.49
N SER A 341 30.35 4.53 -28.18
CA SER A 341 31.18 3.42 -27.65
C SER A 341 30.50 2.05 -27.76
N ALA A 342 29.19 2.02 -28.04
CA ALA A 342 28.51 0.82 -28.53
C ALA A 342 29.12 0.31 -29.85
N ASN A 343 29.79 1.17 -30.63
CA ASN A 343 30.23 0.82 -31.98
C ASN A 343 31.67 0.28 -32.09
N TYR A 344 32.51 0.33 -31.05
CA TYR A 344 33.92 -0.08 -31.22
C TYR A 344 34.12 -1.59 -31.22
N TRP A 345 33.28 -2.34 -30.51
CA TRP A 345 33.25 -3.81 -30.55
C TRP A 345 32.43 -4.34 -31.73
N ASP A 346 31.34 -3.66 -32.08
CA ASP A 346 30.51 -3.98 -33.26
C ASP A 346 31.30 -3.88 -34.58
N MET A 347 32.31 -3.01 -34.63
CA MET A 347 33.15 -2.81 -35.82
C MET A 347 34.20 -3.90 -36.04
N TYR A 348 34.67 -4.58 -34.99
CA TYR A 348 35.71 -5.62 -35.11
C TYR A 348 35.18 -7.05 -35.13
N PHE A 349 34.01 -7.29 -34.52
CA PHE A 349 33.48 -8.64 -34.35
C PHE A 349 32.13 -8.86 -35.02
N GLY A 350 31.44 -7.82 -35.51
CA GLY A 350 30.08 -7.96 -36.03
C GLY A 350 29.08 -8.37 -34.93
N ASN A 351 27.79 -8.35 -35.25
CA ASN A 351 26.67 -8.71 -34.35
C ASN A 351 26.79 -10.15 -33.82
N ILE A 352 27.64 -10.35 -32.83
CA ILE A 352 28.00 -11.66 -32.30
C ILE A 352 27.23 -11.98 -31.02
N ASP A 353 26.90 -10.96 -30.23
CA ASP A 353 26.12 -11.11 -29.01
C ASP A 353 24.63 -10.91 -29.33
N LYS A 354 23.83 -11.98 -29.25
CA LYS A 354 22.39 -11.91 -29.49
C LYS A 354 21.70 -11.40 -28.23
N LEU A 355 21.13 -10.20 -28.30
CA LEU A 355 20.22 -9.70 -27.27
C LEU A 355 19.03 -10.66 -27.14
N ARG A 356 18.84 -11.18 -25.93
CA ARG A 356 17.74 -12.09 -25.60
C ARG A 356 16.62 -11.34 -24.91
N GLU A 357 16.96 -10.61 -23.86
CA GLU A 357 16.00 -9.90 -23.02
C GLU A 357 16.53 -8.51 -22.68
N SER A 358 15.64 -7.53 -22.64
CA SER A 358 15.91 -6.18 -22.17
C SER A 358 14.62 -5.57 -21.65
N PHE A 359 14.56 -5.25 -20.36
CA PHE A 359 13.39 -4.66 -19.74
C PHE A 359 13.75 -3.72 -18.59
N GLU A 360 12.90 -2.74 -18.36
CA GLU A 360 13.01 -1.77 -17.26
C GLU A 360 12.25 -2.30 -16.03
N PHE A 361 12.75 -2.02 -14.84
CA PHE A 361 12.07 -2.42 -13.61
C PHE A 361 10.86 -1.52 -13.37
N CYS A 362 9.76 -2.10 -12.84
CA CYS A 362 8.50 -1.38 -12.62
C CYS A 362 8.59 -0.23 -11.61
N ASP A 363 9.61 -0.21 -10.75
CA ASP A 363 9.90 0.89 -9.83
C ASP A 363 10.79 2.00 -10.44
N GLY A 364 11.19 1.86 -11.70
CA GLY A 364 12.08 2.78 -12.40
C GLY A 364 13.52 2.79 -11.86
N SER A 365 13.90 1.86 -10.98
CA SER A 365 15.24 1.84 -10.37
C SER A 365 16.35 1.48 -11.34
N GLY A 366 16.01 0.89 -12.49
CA GLY A 366 16.99 0.44 -13.47
C GLY A 366 16.41 -0.45 -14.56
N LYS A 367 17.30 -1.16 -15.25
CA LYS A 367 16.96 -2.13 -16.30
C LYS A 367 17.90 -3.32 -16.28
N LEU A 368 17.39 -4.47 -16.69
CA LEU A 368 18.17 -5.69 -16.90
C LEU A 368 18.33 -5.95 -18.39
N ARG A 369 19.52 -6.40 -18.79
CA ARG A 369 19.81 -6.89 -20.15
C ARG A 369 20.46 -8.25 -20.09
N MET A 370 19.97 -9.19 -20.90
CA MET A 370 20.58 -10.50 -21.09
C MET A 370 20.97 -10.70 -22.56
N ARG A 371 22.19 -11.19 -22.80
CA ARG A 371 22.76 -11.48 -24.13
C ARG A 371 23.39 -12.86 -24.16
N ASP A 372 23.27 -13.57 -25.26
CA ASP A 372 24.04 -14.78 -25.52
C ASP A 372 25.25 -14.42 -26.41
N ASN A 373 26.46 -14.86 -26.07
CA ASN A 373 27.62 -14.71 -26.95
C ASN A 373 27.65 -15.78 -28.07
N LEU A 374 28.70 -15.79 -28.92
CA LEU A 374 28.87 -16.82 -29.98
C LEU A 374 28.69 -18.25 -29.48
N ALA A 375 29.19 -18.53 -28.28
CA ALA A 375 29.16 -19.86 -27.67
C ALA A 375 27.82 -20.14 -26.97
N GLN A 376 26.80 -19.28 -27.14
CA GLN A 376 25.50 -19.35 -26.46
C GLN A 376 25.58 -19.26 -24.93
N ILE A 377 26.66 -18.64 -24.43
CA ILE A 377 26.87 -18.40 -23.01
C ILE A 377 26.10 -17.13 -22.63
N PRO A 378 25.13 -17.21 -21.70
CA PRO A 378 24.32 -16.07 -21.31
C PRO A 378 25.11 -15.15 -20.38
N HIS A 379 25.06 -13.86 -20.70
CA HIS A 379 25.60 -12.75 -19.94
C HIS A 379 24.43 -11.87 -19.48
N VAL A 380 24.47 -11.43 -18.24
CA VAL A 380 23.49 -10.51 -17.67
C VAL A 380 24.19 -9.22 -17.27
N SER A 381 23.51 -8.10 -17.46
CA SER A 381 23.95 -6.78 -17.00
C SER A 381 22.77 -6.00 -16.46
N VAL A 382 22.97 -5.34 -15.33
CA VAL A 382 21.96 -4.53 -14.66
C VAL A 382 22.47 -3.09 -14.60
N TYR A 383 21.62 -2.16 -15.02
CA TYR A 383 21.93 -0.73 -15.10
C TYR A 383 20.97 0.04 -14.21
N ASN A 384 21.45 1.08 -13.52
CA ASN A 384 20.58 2.01 -12.81
C ASN A 384 19.79 2.92 -13.77
N SER A 385 18.91 3.76 -13.24
CA SER A 385 18.09 4.72 -14.00
C SER A 385 18.90 5.74 -14.81
N GLU A 386 20.14 6.02 -14.40
CA GLU A 386 21.08 6.91 -15.11
C GLU A 386 21.83 6.20 -16.25
N GLY A 387 21.64 4.89 -16.39
CA GLY A 387 22.33 4.06 -17.39
C GLY A 387 23.69 3.54 -16.95
N ASN A 388 24.09 3.75 -15.70
CA ASN A 388 25.34 3.24 -15.13
C ASN A 388 25.20 1.74 -14.81
N CYS A 389 26.12 0.92 -15.30
CA CYS A 389 26.14 -0.52 -15.04
C CYS A 389 26.48 -0.77 -13.56
N GLN A 390 25.57 -1.41 -12.82
CA GLN A 390 25.74 -1.72 -11.39
C GLN A 390 26.17 -3.18 -11.17
N PHE A 391 25.87 -4.06 -12.14
CA PHE A 391 26.22 -5.47 -12.06
C PHE A 391 26.41 -6.05 -13.45
N LYS A 392 27.44 -6.88 -13.60
CA LYS A 392 27.67 -7.67 -14.81
C LYS A 392 28.18 -9.06 -14.41
N GLY A 393 27.60 -10.08 -15.02
CA GLY A 393 28.01 -11.45 -14.76
C GLY A 393 27.61 -12.40 -15.89
N TYR A 394 28.16 -13.59 -15.85
CA TYR A 394 27.84 -14.67 -16.78
C TYR A 394 27.90 -16.02 -16.06
N VAL A 395 27.30 -17.03 -16.66
CA VAL A 395 27.37 -18.42 -16.16
C VAL A 395 27.89 -19.34 -17.26
N GLY A 396 28.64 -20.38 -16.90
CA GLY A 396 29.06 -21.40 -17.86
C GLY A 396 27.87 -22.17 -18.46
N LEU A 397 28.11 -22.90 -19.57
CA LEU A 397 27.07 -23.63 -20.31
C LEU A 397 26.19 -24.55 -19.44
N ILE A 398 26.78 -25.19 -18.43
CA ILE A 398 26.06 -26.09 -17.50
C ILE A 398 24.96 -25.36 -16.73
N HIS A 399 25.15 -24.07 -16.44
CA HIS A 399 24.23 -23.25 -15.65
C HIS A 399 23.42 -22.26 -16.51
N ALA A 400 23.59 -22.28 -17.84
CA ALA A 400 22.96 -21.33 -18.75
C ALA A 400 21.43 -21.32 -18.65
N ASN A 401 20.80 -22.49 -18.49
CA ASN A 401 19.35 -22.58 -18.31
C ASN A 401 18.91 -21.98 -16.97
N GLY A 402 19.69 -22.18 -15.90
CA GLY A 402 19.39 -21.61 -14.59
C GLY A 402 19.37 -20.08 -14.61
N LEU A 403 20.35 -19.45 -15.27
CA LEU A 403 20.35 -17.98 -15.42
C LEU A 403 19.17 -17.49 -16.27
N ARG A 404 18.82 -18.19 -17.36
CA ARG A 404 17.68 -17.80 -18.21
C ARG A 404 16.36 -17.90 -17.46
N THR A 405 16.14 -18.97 -16.70
CA THR A 405 14.96 -19.12 -15.84
C THR A 405 14.90 -18.01 -14.80
N GLU A 406 16.01 -17.72 -14.12
CA GLU A 406 16.04 -16.64 -13.13
C GLU A 406 15.72 -15.27 -13.74
N VAL A 407 16.23 -14.97 -14.94
CA VAL A 407 15.90 -13.73 -15.66
C VAL A 407 14.42 -13.66 -16.03
N GLU A 408 13.81 -14.77 -16.44
CA GLU A 408 12.37 -14.82 -16.73
C GLU A 408 11.53 -14.65 -15.45
N ASP A 409 11.93 -15.27 -14.33
CA ASP A 409 11.28 -15.08 -13.03
C ASP A 409 11.41 -13.64 -12.51
N ILE A 410 12.57 -13.00 -12.74
CA ILE A 410 12.78 -11.58 -12.46
C ILE A 410 11.86 -10.73 -13.33
N LYS A 411 11.75 -11.03 -14.62
CA LYS A 411 10.88 -10.33 -15.55
C LYS A 411 9.41 -10.45 -15.12
N GLN A 412 8.91 -11.65 -14.88
CA GLN A 412 7.52 -11.85 -14.45
C GLN A 412 7.18 -11.13 -13.14
N LYS A 413 8.17 -10.92 -12.27
CA LYS A 413 7.95 -10.30 -10.96
C LYS A 413 8.14 -8.77 -10.97
N TYR A 414 9.01 -8.25 -11.84
CA TYR A 414 9.50 -6.87 -11.75
C TYR A 414 9.43 -6.08 -13.08
N TYR A 415 8.92 -6.68 -14.16
CA TYR A 415 8.50 -6.00 -15.39
C TYR A 415 6.97 -5.99 -15.45
#